data_AF-A0ABD5RNV6-F1
#
_entry.id   AF-A0ABD5RNV6-F1
#
_cell.length_a   1.000
_cell.length_b   1.000
_cell.length_c   1.000
_cell.angle_alpha   90.00
_cell.angle_beta   90.00
_cell.angle_gamma   90.00
#
_symmetry.space_group_name_H-M   'P 1'
#
loop_
_entity.id
_entity.type
_entity.pdbx_description
1 polymer ?
#
loop_
_entity_poly.entity_id
_entity_poly.type
_entity_poly.pdbx_seq_one_letter_code
_entity_poly.pdbx_strand_id
1 'polypeptide(L)'
;MSEDATGGGATDGADDETVQLWLAERDYDDRNLVTLVYATPDGERYQRHERSAHLLSRQGVSAATAADPSDLEPVDDEETRDRYAGEVDRMRERHDPDDDV
;
A
#
# COMPACT_ATOMS: atom_id res chain seq x y z
N MET A 1 -39.33 -30.46 4.18
CA MET A 1 -38.35 -30.01 3.18
C MET A 1 -37.18 -29.51 3.96
N SER A 2 -36.13 -30.32 3.97
CA SER A 2 -34.86 -30.05 4.61
C SER A 2 -33.95 -29.46 3.53
N GLU A 3 -33.36 -28.31 3.80
CA GLU A 3 -32.23 -27.76 3.04
C GLU A 3 -31.07 -27.83 4.03
N ASP A 4 -30.34 -28.95 4.04
CA ASP A 4 -29.08 -29.18 3.33
C ASP A 4 -28.01 -28.11 3.64
N ALA A 5 -27.02 -28.56 4.40
CA ALA A 5 -25.83 -27.81 4.74
C ALA A 5 -24.93 -27.67 3.51
N THR A 6 -24.74 -26.44 3.03
CA THR A 6 -23.60 -26.10 2.19
C THR A 6 -22.54 -25.44 3.07
N GLY A 7 -21.43 -26.16 3.25
CA GLY A 7 -20.23 -25.64 3.88
C GLY A 7 -19.41 -24.76 2.95
N GLY A 8 -18.32 -24.22 3.50
CA GLY A 8 -17.22 -23.67 2.71
C GLY A 8 -16.96 -22.19 2.93
N GLY A 9 -16.22 -21.88 4.00
CA GLY A 9 -15.65 -20.57 4.26
C GLY A 9 -14.56 -20.65 5.32
N ALA A 10 -13.60 -21.58 5.15
CA ALA A 10 -12.37 -21.53 5.89
C ALA A 10 -11.49 -20.43 5.27
N THR A 11 -11.31 -19.34 6.01
CA THR A 11 -9.99 -18.72 6.21
C THR A 11 -9.98 -18.16 7.63
N ASP A 12 -9.69 -19.06 8.56
CA ASP A 12 -8.92 -18.71 9.75
C ASP A 12 -7.51 -18.42 9.23
N GLY A 13 -7.09 -17.15 9.33
CA GLY A 13 -5.89 -16.64 8.66
C GLY A 13 -5.59 -15.20 9.06
N ALA A 14 -5.36 -15.04 10.36
CA ALA A 14 -4.50 -14.04 10.97
C ALA A 14 -4.93 -12.57 10.90
N ASP A 15 -5.27 -12.04 12.08
CA ASP A 15 -4.65 -10.83 12.60
C ASP A 15 -3.11 -11.00 12.62
N ASP A 16 -2.48 -11.23 11.47
CA ASP A 16 -1.09 -10.84 11.27
C ASP A 16 -1.16 -9.32 11.34
N GLU A 17 -0.38 -8.72 12.24
CA GLU A 17 -0.42 -7.28 12.55
C GLU A 17 -0.02 -6.47 11.31
N THR A 18 -0.94 -6.34 10.34
CA THR A 18 -0.70 -5.63 9.09
C THR A 18 -0.46 -4.18 9.45
N VAL A 19 0.60 -3.62 8.87
CA VAL A 19 0.93 -2.22 9.07
C VAL A 19 0.31 -1.40 7.96
N GLN A 20 -0.23 -0.24 8.34
CA GLN A 20 -0.77 0.71 7.38
C GLN A 20 0.36 1.52 6.77
N LEU A 21 0.49 1.43 5.45
CA LEU A 21 1.43 2.16 4.64
C LEU A 21 0.72 3.26 3.87
N TRP A 22 1.42 4.34 3.60
CA TRP A 22 0.88 5.50 2.89
C TRP A 22 1.70 5.78 1.64
N LEU A 23 1.05 6.29 0.59
CA LEU A 23 1.72 6.62 -0.65
C LEU A 23 2.78 7.70 -0.40
N ALA A 24 4.04 7.36 -0.62
CA ALA A 24 5.19 8.23 -0.42
C ALA A 24 5.79 8.69 -1.76
N GLU A 25 5.71 7.84 -2.79
CA GLU A 25 6.25 8.15 -4.12
C GLU A 25 5.40 7.53 -5.23
N ARG A 26 5.26 8.26 -6.34
CA ARG A 26 4.66 7.79 -7.59
C ARG A 26 5.51 8.26 -8.75
N ASP A 27 6.09 7.30 -9.48
CA ASP A 27 6.98 7.57 -10.62
C ASP A 27 6.46 6.89 -11.90
N TYR A 28 6.69 7.51 -13.06
CA TYR A 28 6.22 7.04 -14.37
C TYR A 28 7.41 6.72 -15.27
N ASP A 29 7.49 5.47 -15.72
CA ASP A 29 8.52 5.01 -16.67
C ASP A 29 8.06 5.15 -18.13
N ASP A 30 9.02 5.18 -19.06
CA ASP A 30 8.78 5.29 -20.52
C ASP A 30 7.93 4.15 -21.10
N ARG A 31 7.78 3.04 -20.37
CA ARG A 31 7.01 1.86 -20.79
C ARG A 31 5.56 1.85 -20.28
N ASN A 32 5.04 3.00 -19.86
CA ASN A 32 3.68 3.14 -19.32
C ASN A 32 3.47 2.27 -18.05
N LEU A 33 4.54 2.09 -17.29
CA LEU A 33 4.55 1.48 -15.97
C LEU A 33 4.69 2.58 -14.93
N VAL A 34 3.96 2.44 -13.84
CA VAL A 34 3.96 3.35 -12.70
C VAL A 34 4.48 2.58 -11.50
N THR A 35 5.51 3.11 -10.88
CA THR A 35 6.04 2.63 -9.62
C THR A 35 5.36 3.40 -8.50
N LEU A 36 4.67 2.68 -7.61
CA LEU A 36 4.07 3.22 -6.40
C LEU A 36 4.88 2.72 -5.22
N VAL A 37 5.32 3.64 -4.36
CA VAL A 37 5.98 3.30 -3.09
C VAL A 37 5.05 3.68 -1.96
N TYR A 38 4.67 2.68 -1.18
CA TYR A 38 3.94 2.85 0.06
C TYR A 38 4.90 2.67 1.23
N ALA A 39 4.99 3.63 2.13
CA ALA A 39 5.92 3.61 3.25
C ALA A 39 5.20 3.64 4.61
N THR A 40 5.87 3.15 5.63
CA THR A 40 5.43 3.31 7.03
C THR A 40 5.44 4.79 7.41
N PRO A 41 4.65 5.22 8.43
CA PRO A 41 4.66 6.60 8.91
C PRO A 41 6.03 7.14 9.33
N ASP A 42 6.87 6.27 9.85
CA ASP A 42 8.25 6.51 10.24
C ASP A 42 9.24 6.48 9.05
N GLY A 43 8.78 6.08 7.86
CA GLY A 43 9.59 6.00 6.64
C GLY A 43 10.63 4.88 6.64
N GLU A 44 10.70 4.05 7.67
CA GLU A 44 11.78 3.05 7.84
C GLU A 44 11.60 1.83 6.94
N ARG A 45 10.37 1.57 6.50
CA ARG A 45 10.00 0.42 5.69
C ARG A 45 9.07 0.84 4.57
N TYR A 46 9.13 0.13 3.45
CA TYR A 46 8.28 0.39 2.31
C TYR A 46 7.88 -0.89 1.57
N GLN A 47 6.84 -0.77 0.76
CA GLN A 47 6.42 -1.75 -0.22
C GLN A 47 6.27 -1.06 -1.58
N ARG A 48 6.83 -1.69 -2.61
CA ARG A 48 6.81 -1.18 -3.98
C ARG A 48 5.86 -1.97 -4.87
N HIS A 49 5.01 -1.26 -5.60
CA HIS A 49 4.07 -1.84 -6.55
C HIS A 49 4.35 -1.28 -7.94
N GLU A 50 4.59 -2.16 -8.91
CA GLU A 50 4.63 -1.77 -10.32
C GLU A 50 3.29 -2.06 -10.99
N ARG A 51 2.64 -1.04 -11.54
CA ARG A 51 1.32 -1.16 -12.19
C ARG A 51 1.32 -0.43 -13.52
N SER A 52 0.57 -0.93 -14.49
CA SER A 52 0.41 -0.20 -15.76
C SER A 52 -0.37 1.10 -15.53
N ALA A 53 0.05 2.20 -16.15
CA ALA A 53 -0.66 3.48 -16.02
C ALA A 53 -2.12 3.39 -16.52
N HIS A 54 -2.39 2.54 -17.51
CA HIS A 54 -3.75 2.31 -18.02
C HIS A 54 -4.66 1.56 -17.03
N LEU A 55 -4.08 0.76 -16.13
CA LEU A 55 -4.83 0.13 -15.05
C LEU A 55 -5.15 1.16 -13.96
N LEU A 56 -4.17 1.96 -13.56
CA LEU A 56 -4.37 3.01 -12.56
C LEU A 56 -5.34 4.09 -13.02
N SER A 57 -5.36 4.45 -14.31
CA SER A 57 -6.36 5.40 -14.82
C SER A 57 -7.81 4.91 -14.72
N ARG A 58 -8.04 3.62 -14.47
CA ARG A 58 -9.37 3.01 -14.35
C ARG A 58 -9.72 2.62 -12.92
N GLN A 59 -8.73 2.23 -12.12
CA GLN A 59 -8.90 1.74 -10.75
C GLN A 59 -8.54 2.77 -9.70
N GLY A 60 -7.81 3.82 -10.09
CA GLY A 60 -7.29 4.81 -9.15
C GLY A 60 -6.04 4.34 -8.42
N VAL A 61 -5.63 5.12 -7.43
CA VAL A 61 -4.51 4.87 -6.52
C VAL A 61 -4.99 5.24 -5.13
N SER A 62 -5.04 4.28 -4.22
CA SER A 62 -5.42 4.56 -2.83
C SER A 62 -4.32 5.33 -2.11
N ALA A 63 -4.68 6.23 -1.20
CA ALA A 63 -3.75 6.98 -0.37
C ALA A 63 -2.94 6.07 0.57
N ALA A 64 -3.53 4.95 1.01
CA ALA A 64 -2.90 3.97 1.87
C ALA A 64 -3.22 2.53 1.48
N THR A 65 -2.39 1.61 1.97
CA THR A 65 -2.62 0.15 1.88
C THR A 65 -2.18 -0.51 3.18
N ALA A 66 -2.84 -1.62 3.54
CA ALA A 66 -2.37 -2.50 4.61
C ALA A 66 -1.49 -3.60 4.00
N ALA A 67 -0.37 -3.92 4.66
CA ALA A 67 0.53 -5.00 4.25
C ALA A 67 1.14 -5.70 5.45
N ASP A 68 1.57 -6.96 5.27
CA ASP A 68 2.32 -7.67 6.30
C ASP A 68 3.70 -7.02 6.49
N PRO A 69 4.17 -6.79 7.72
CA PRO A 69 5.48 -6.19 7.98
C PRO A 69 6.65 -7.01 7.41
N SER A 70 6.48 -8.33 7.20
CA SER A 70 7.47 -9.22 6.61
C SER A 70 7.62 -9.03 5.09
N ASP A 71 6.59 -8.48 4.42
CA ASP A 71 6.63 -8.15 2.99
C ASP A 71 7.27 -6.79 2.71
N LEU A 72 7.73 -6.09 3.75
CA LEU A 72 8.31 -4.75 3.62
C LEU A 72 9.82 -4.79 3.47
N GLU A 73 10.32 -3.96 2.57
CA GLU A 73 11.73 -3.70 2.37
C GLU A 73 12.17 -2.57 3.32
N PRO A 74 13.32 -2.71 4.02
CA PRO A 74 13.86 -1.63 4.84
C PRO A 74 14.40 -0.49 3.97
N VAL A 75 14.36 0.73 4.49
CA VAL A 75 15.06 1.88 3.93
C VAL A 75 16.39 2.05 4.64
N ASP A 76 17.48 1.74 3.92
CA ASP A 76 18.85 1.81 4.42
C ASP A 76 19.40 3.24 4.49
N ASP A 77 18.87 4.14 3.68
CA ASP A 77 19.35 5.51 3.54
C ASP A 77 18.51 6.49 4.38
N GLU A 78 19.18 7.23 5.27
CA GLU A 78 18.50 8.16 6.20
C GLU A 78 17.79 9.31 5.46
N GLU A 79 18.39 9.86 4.38
CA GLU A 79 17.76 10.92 3.57
C GLU A 79 16.46 10.41 2.92
N THR A 80 16.49 9.19 2.39
CA THR A 80 15.31 8.54 1.80
C THR A 80 14.23 8.29 2.83
N ARG A 81 14.61 7.87 4.05
CA ARG A 81 13.68 7.65 5.17
C ARG A 81 12.98 8.93 5.58
N ASP A 82 13.73 10.00 5.81
CA ASP A 82 13.17 11.33 6.14
C ASP A 82 12.25 11.85 5.04
N ARG A 83 12.63 11.65 3.78
CA ARG A 83 11.79 12.00 2.62
C ARG A 83 10.47 11.23 2.64
N TYR A 84 10.51 9.91 2.82
CA TYR A 84 9.29 9.10 2.87
C TYR A 84 8.41 9.46 4.05
N ALA A 85 8.97 9.60 5.26
CA ALA A 85 8.20 10.02 6.43
C ALA A 85 7.50 11.37 6.19
N GLY A 86 8.19 12.35 5.59
CA GLY A 86 7.62 13.65 5.28
C GLY A 86 6.51 13.62 4.22
N GLU A 87 6.64 12.79 3.17
CA GLU A 87 5.57 12.62 2.18
C GLU A 87 4.37 11.87 2.75
N VAL A 88 4.62 10.82 3.55
CA VAL A 88 3.57 10.07 4.24
C VAL A 88 2.79 10.98 5.18
N ASP A 89 3.45 11.80 5.99
CA ASP A 89 2.78 12.74 6.90
C ASP A 89 1.84 13.67 6.14
N ARG A 90 2.31 14.27 5.03
CA ARG A 90 1.46 15.11 4.17
C ARG A 90 0.29 14.34 3.56
N MET A 91 0.51 13.09 3.14
CA MET A 91 -0.54 12.25 2.57
C MET A 91 -1.64 12.01 3.61
N ARG A 92 -1.25 11.71 4.85
CA ARG A 92 -2.13 11.47 6.01
C ARG A 92 -2.93 12.68 6.45
N GLU A 93 -2.30 13.86 6.41
CA GLU A 93 -2.98 15.11 6.78
C GLU A 93 -4.06 15.51 5.77
N ARG A 94 -3.91 15.08 4.51
CA ARG A 94 -4.74 15.54 3.39
C ARG A 94 -5.80 14.53 2.96
N HIS A 95 -5.59 13.24 3.26
CA HIS A 95 -6.40 12.15 2.74
C HIS A 95 -6.70 11.08 3.80
N ASP A 96 -7.88 10.50 3.70
CA ASP A 96 -8.22 9.27 4.40
C ASP A 96 -7.53 8.07 3.71
N PRO A 97 -7.29 6.95 4.43
CA PRO A 97 -6.58 5.78 3.88
C PRO A 97 -7.16 5.24 2.56
N ASP A 98 -8.48 5.24 2.44
CA ASP A 98 -9.22 4.72 1.29
C ASP A 98 -9.50 5.79 0.21
N ASP A 99 -9.00 7.02 0.38
CA ASP A 99 -9.17 8.08 -0.61
C ASP A 99 -8.32 7.80 -1.86
N ASP A 100 -8.79 8.28 -3.00
CA ASP A 100 -8.18 8.10 -4.32
C ASP A 100 -7.34 9.33 -4.72
N VAL A 101 -6.11 9.12 -5.21
CA VAL A 101 -5.09 10.17 -5.46
C VAL A 101 -4.44 10.18 -6.86
#